data_AF-A0A7G3AUW5-F1
#
_entry.id   AF-A0A7G3AUW5-F1
#
_cell.length_a   1.000
_cell.length_b   1.000
_cell.length_c   1.000
_cell.angle_alpha   90.00
_cell.angle_beta   90.00
_cell.angle_gamma   90.00
#
_symmetry.space_group_name_H-M   'P 1'
#
loop_
_entity.id
_entity.type
_entity.pdbx_description
1 polymer ?
#
loop_
_entity_poly.entity_id
_entity_poly.type
_entity_poly.pdbx_seq_one_letter_code
_entity_poly.pdbx_strand_id
1 'polypeptide(L)'
;VQDLPEDRYEEAVQLLVQHFLHDEPMCKAGGAADEPQSIEGFSNAWRAILQDKISLVCFKEGSDEIVGVNVLKLCSKGVEEGIPENAGRACTNMLRAMEYATRNGNLYARYNVDKFFAGFALLVVPKYRALRLAEEILKARVPLGRGIGVQLTSTVFTNKFSQAAAARAGFEETYVISYEDLRTTGPRIAFPGVETEFIKLMSMKL
;
A
#
# COMPACT_ATOMS: atom_id res chain seq x y z
N VAL A 1 -2.58 -9.92 14.68
CA VAL A 1 -3.04 -8.94 13.67
C VAL A 1 -4.54 -8.79 13.84
N GLN A 2 -5.04 -7.55 13.88
CA GLN A 2 -6.44 -7.22 14.11
C GLN A 2 -6.80 -5.93 13.35
N ASP A 3 -8.06 -5.54 13.37
CA ASP A 3 -8.50 -4.22 12.89
C ASP A 3 -7.77 -3.13 13.66
N LEU A 4 -7.31 -2.10 12.96
CA LEU A 4 -6.67 -0.94 13.57
C LEU A 4 -7.72 -0.14 14.37
N PRO A 5 -7.58 -0.01 15.70
CA PRO A 5 -8.49 0.78 16.51
C PRO A 5 -8.41 2.27 16.16
N GLU A 6 -9.55 2.97 16.21
CA GLU A 6 -9.67 4.39 15.80
C GLU A 6 -8.79 5.32 16.64
N ASP A 7 -8.64 5.04 17.94
CA ASP A 7 -7.76 5.77 18.86
C ASP A 7 -6.27 5.59 18.55
N ARG A 8 -5.92 4.65 17.66
CA ARG A 8 -4.55 4.35 17.23
C ARG A 8 -4.23 4.86 15.82
N TYR A 9 -5.16 5.56 15.16
CA TYR A 9 -4.96 6.06 13.79
C TYR A 9 -3.79 7.02 13.66
N GLU A 10 -3.69 7.99 14.57
CA GLU A 10 -2.62 8.99 14.47
C GLU A 10 -1.24 8.39 14.75
N GLU A 11 -1.14 7.44 15.70
CA GLU A 11 0.10 6.70 15.94
C GLU A 11 0.52 5.89 14.71
N ALA A 12 -0.43 5.22 14.05
CA ALA A 12 -0.16 4.50 12.81
C ALA A 12 0.35 5.43 11.70
N VAL A 13 -0.26 6.60 11.53
CA VAL A 13 0.17 7.62 10.56
C VAL A 13 1.57 8.14 10.90
N GLN A 14 1.86 8.42 12.18
CA GLN A 14 3.18 8.87 12.63
C GLN A 14 4.27 7.83 12.35
N LEU A 15 4.00 6.55 12.61
CA LEU A 15 4.93 5.45 12.28
C LEU A 15 5.19 5.36 10.76
N LEU A 16 4.16 5.57 9.94
CA LEU A 16 4.32 5.60 8.48
C LEU A 16 5.16 6.81 8.03
N VAL A 17 4.92 8.00 8.56
CA VAL A 17 5.76 9.17 8.27
C VAL A 17 7.21 8.91 8.68
N GLN A 18 7.43 8.38 9.89
CA GLN A 18 8.76 8.15 10.46
C GLN A 18 9.56 7.06 9.73
N HIS A 19 8.89 6.05 9.16
CA HIS A 19 9.58 4.88 8.62
C HIS A 19 9.26 4.61 7.16
N PHE A 20 7.98 4.63 6.78
CA PHE A 20 7.56 4.26 5.42
C PHE A 20 8.06 5.28 4.39
N LEU A 21 7.99 6.58 4.66
CA LEU A 21 8.46 7.60 3.71
C LEU A 21 9.98 7.56 3.43
N HIS A 22 10.76 7.05 4.39
CA HIS A 22 12.21 6.91 4.26
C HIS A 22 12.62 5.61 3.53
N ASP A 23 11.83 4.55 3.65
CA ASP A 23 12.20 3.20 3.20
C ASP A 23 11.44 2.73 1.94
N GLU A 24 10.24 3.26 1.68
CA GLU A 24 9.47 2.88 0.49
C GLU A 24 10.17 3.43 -0.76
N PRO A 25 10.42 2.61 -1.81
CA PRO A 25 11.30 3.00 -2.92
C PRO A 25 10.85 4.25 -3.69
N MET A 26 9.55 4.43 -3.93
CA MET A 26 9.05 5.62 -4.63
C MET A 26 9.13 6.87 -3.77
N CYS A 27 8.79 6.76 -2.49
CA CYS A 27 8.90 7.83 -1.49
C CYS A 27 10.35 8.28 -1.34
N LYS A 28 11.28 7.33 -1.15
CA LYS A 28 12.72 7.58 -1.02
C LYS A 28 13.28 8.24 -2.28
N ALA A 29 12.98 7.70 -3.46
CA ALA A 29 13.43 8.28 -4.74
C ALA A 29 12.84 9.67 -5.02
N GLY A 30 11.63 9.95 -4.51
CA GLY A 30 10.95 11.23 -4.64
C GLY A 30 11.38 12.29 -3.62
N GLY A 31 12.13 11.92 -2.58
CA GLY A 31 12.47 12.78 -1.44
C GLY A 31 11.27 13.09 -0.53
N ALA A 32 10.31 12.17 -0.42
CA ALA A 32 9.03 12.40 0.26
C ALA A 32 9.20 12.81 1.73
N ALA A 33 10.17 12.23 2.43
CA ALA A 33 10.42 12.51 3.84
C ALA A 33 11.07 13.88 4.12
N ASP A 34 11.63 14.52 3.09
CA ASP A 34 12.27 15.84 3.20
C ASP A 34 11.39 16.97 2.61
N GLU A 35 10.24 16.62 2.04
CA GLU A 35 9.31 17.55 1.39
C GLU A 35 8.03 17.72 2.24
N PRO A 36 7.87 18.83 3.00
CA PRO A 36 6.74 19.01 3.91
C PRO A 36 5.37 18.80 3.27
N GLN A 37 5.19 19.26 2.03
CA GLN A 37 3.94 19.09 1.30
C GLN A 37 3.65 17.62 0.99
N SER A 38 4.67 16.82 0.66
CA SER A 38 4.50 15.38 0.46
C SER A 38 4.20 14.64 1.75
N ILE A 39 4.85 15.02 2.87
CA ILE A 39 4.52 14.47 4.20
C ILE A 39 3.06 14.72 4.54
N GLU A 40 2.59 15.95 4.35
CA GLU A 40 1.19 16.32 4.59
C GLU A 40 0.25 15.57 3.64
N GLY A 41 0.58 15.49 2.35
CA GLY A 41 -0.20 14.77 1.35
C GLY A 41 -0.39 13.29 1.70
N PHE A 42 0.69 12.59 2.05
CA PHE A 42 0.63 11.20 2.50
C PHE A 42 -0.16 11.03 3.80
N SER A 43 0.10 11.90 4.79
CA SER A 43 -0.60 11.84 6.07
C SER A 43 -2.11 12.02 5.90
N ASN A 44 -2.52 13.00 5.10
CA ASN A 44 -3.94 13.25 4.81
C ASN A 44 -4.58 12.12 4.01
N ALA A 45 -3.87 11.56 3.03
CA ALA A 45 -4.35 10.40 2.29
C ALA A 45 -4.55 9.19 3.21
N TRP A 46 -3.60 8.88 4.09
CA TRP A 46 -3.74 7.79 5.05
C TRP A 46 -4.88 8.04 6.04
N ARG A 47 -4.98 9.24 6.64
CA ARG A 47 -6.10 9.58 7.55
C ARG A 47 -7.47 9.42 6.88
N ALA A 48 -7.60 9.83 5.62
CA ALA A 48 -8.82 9.65 4.85
C ALA A 48 -9.13 8.16 4.61
N ILE A 49 -8.12 7.36 4.21
CA ILE A 49 -8.30 5.92 3.97
C ILE A 49 -8.64 5.16 5.26
N LEU A 50 -8.09 5.57 6.40
CA LEU A 50 -8.40 4.95 7.69
C LEU A 50 -9.89 5.05 8.05
N GLN A 51 -10.64 6.00 7.49
CA GLN A 51 -12.09 6.10 7.67
C GLN A 51 -12.88 4.94 7.06
N ASP A 52 -12.27 4.14 6.18
CA ASP A 52 -12.90 2.91 5.67
C ASP A 52 -13.01 1.82 6.76
N LYS A 53 -12.28 1.97 7.88
CA LYS A 53 -12.30 1.05 9.04
C LYS A 53 -11.99 -0.42 8.70
N ILE A 54 -11.20 -0.64 7.64
CA ILE A 54 -10.73 -1.98 7.23
C ILE A 54 -9.21 -2.14 7.34
N SER A 55 -8.49 -1.13 7.83
CA SER A 55 -7.03 -1.19 7.98
C SER A 55 -6.63 -2.12 9.12
N LEU A 56 -5.48 -2.78 8.96
CA LEU A 56 -4.99 -3.78 9.90
C LEU A 56 -3.77 -3.30 10.68
N VAL A 57 -3.68 -3.73 11.93
CA VAL A 57 -2.54 -3.49 12.82
C VAL A 57 -2.01 -4.78 13.42
N CYS A 58 -0.70 -4.84 13.63
CA CYS A 58 -0.05 -5.89 14.39
C CYS A 58 0.51 -5.29 15.67
N PHE A 59 0.06 -5.79 16.82
CA PHE A 59 0.62 -5.46 18.13
C PHE A 59 1.61 -6.52 18.59
N LYS A 60 2.54 -6.11 19.45
CA LYS A 60 3.41 -7.03 20.18
C LYS A 60 2.59 -7.76 21.25
N GLU A 61 2.75 -9.07 21.38
CA GLU A 61 2.04 -9.83 22.42
C GLU A 61 2.37 -9.30 23.83
N GLY A 62 1.32 -9.16 24.66
CA GLY A 62 1.40 -8.62 26.01
C GLY A 62 1.73 -7.13 26.09
N SER A 63 1.56 -6.36 25.00
CA SER A 63 1.85 -4.93 24.93
C SER A 63 0.95 -4.22 23.94
N ASP A 64 0.73 -2.92 24.14
CA ASP A 64 0.02 -2.08 23.19
C ASP A 64 0.92 -1.53 22.08
N GLU A 65 2.18 -1.95 22.00
CA GLU A 65 3.14 -1.48 21.00
C GLU A 65 2.80 -1.97 19.58
N ILE A 66 2.62 -1.03 18.64
CA ILE A 66 2.45 -1.33 17.21
C ILE A 66 3.78 -1.84 16.64
N VAL A 67 3.78 -3.04 16.08
CA VAL A 67 4.92 -3.63 15.37
C VAL A 67 4.78 -3.56 13.85
N GLY A 68 3.55 -3.37 13.36
CA GLY A 68 3.28 -3.18 11.95
C GLY A 68 1.86 -2.69 11.66
N VAL A 69 1.70 -2.06 10.49
CA VAL A 69 0.46 -1.44 10.03
C VAL A 69 0.25 -1.79 8.56
N ASN A 70 -0.99 -2.05 8.16
CA ASN A 70 -1.38 -2.08 6.77
C ASN A 70 -2.62 -1.20 6.55
N VAL A 71 -2.40 -0.05 5.90
CA VAL A 71 -3.47 0.87 5.52
C VAL A 71 -4.18 0.32 4.30
N LEU A 72 -5.48 0.04 4.44
CA LEU A 72 -6.33 -0.61 3.45
C LEU A 72 -7.49 0.29 3.06
N LYS A 73 -7.77 0.31 1.76
CA LYS A 73 -8.86 1.08 1.15
C LYS A 73 -9.83 0.17 0.41
N LEU A 74 -11.13 0.41 0.56
CA LEU A 74 -12.17 -0.27 -0.21
C LEU A 74 -12.36 0.44 -1.57
N CYS A 75 -12.11 -0.28 -2.65
CA CYS A 75 -12.25 0.22 -4.01
C CYS A 75 -13.52 -0.34 -4.66
N SER A 76 -14.33 0.53 -5.24
CA SER A 76 -15.58 0.17 -5.93
C SER A 76 -15.56 0.58 -7.39
N LYS A 77 -16.13 -0.26 -8.26
CA LYS A 77 -16.22 -0.02 -9.70
C LYS A 77 -17.01 1.25 -9.98
N GLY A 78 -16.50 2.08 -10.88
CA GLY A 78 -17.13 3.36 -11.26
C GLY A 78 -16.94 4.49 -10.24
N VAL A 79 -16.23 4.25 -9.12
CA VAL A 79 -15.79 5.30 -8.21
C VAL A 79 -14.34 5.64 -8.56
N GLU A 80 -14.14 6.81 -9.16
CA GLU A 80 -12.80 7.35 -9.41
C GLU A 80 -12.39 8.25 -8.27
N GLU A 81 -11.23 7.98 -7.71
CA GLU A 81 -10.65 8.80 -6.65
C GLU A 81 -9.51 9.60 -7.24
N GLY A 82 -9.71 10.91 -7.30
CA GLY A 82 -8.69 11.82 -7.80
C GLY A 82 -7.46 11.87 -6.90
N ILE A 83 -6.34 12.24 -7.49
CA ILE A 83 -5.13 12.58 -6.75
C ILE A 83 -5.34 13.96 -6.13
N PRO A 84 -5.13 14.15 -4.82
CA PRO A 84 -5.32 15.45 -4.19
C PRO A 84 -4.40 16.51 -4.81
N GLU A 85 -4.94 17.68 -5.15
CA GLU A 85 -4.19 18.76 -5.84
C GLU A 85 -2.95 19.23 -5.05
N ASN A 86 -3.01 19.17 -3.72
CA ASN A 86 -1.96 19.63 -2.81
C ASN A 86 -1.13 18.48 -2.20
N ALA A 87 -1.12 17.29 -2.81
CA ALA A 87 -0.44 16.12 -2.24
C ALA A 87 1.10 16.24 -2.20
N GLY A 88 1.71 17.23 -2.86
CA GLY A 88 3.16 17.30 -3.05
C GLY A 88 3.64 16.37 -4.17
N ARG A 89 4.86 16.60 -4.65
CA ARG A 89 5.38 15.96 -5.87
C ARG A 89 5.57 14.47 -5.68
N ALA A 90 6.21 14.06 -4.58
CA ALA A 90 6.52 12.65 -4.34
C ALA A 90 5.24 11.82 -4.15
N CYS A 91 4.28 12.33 -3.38
CA CYS A 91 2.98 11.68 -3.21
C CYS A 91 2.21 11.58 -4.53
N THR A 92 2.13 12.68 -5.29
CA THR A 92 1.47 12.70 -6.60
C THR A 92 2.06 11.66 -7.55
N ASN A 93 3.39 11.59 -7.65
CA ASN A 93 4.07 10.64 -8.52
C ASN A 93 3.81 9.19 -8.10
N MET A 94 3.85 8.89 -6.80
CA MET A 94 3.54 7.56 -6.28
C MET A 94 2.10 7.15 -6.59
N LEU A 95 1.13 8.04 -6.33
CA LEU A 95 -0.30 7.79 -6.61
C LEU A 95 -0.56 7.56 -8.10
N ARG A 96 0.05 8.34 -9.00
CA ARG A 96 -0.06 8.13 -10.45
C ARG A 96 0.53 6.80 -10.91
N ALA A 97 1.67 6.39 -10.36
CA ALA A 97 2.28 5.10 -10.69
C ALA A 97 1.38 3.93 -10.23
N MET A 98 0.80 4.02 -9.02
CA MET A 98 -0.13 3.03 -8.50
C MET A 98 -1.43 2.98 -9.31
N GLU A 99 -1.99 4.14 -9.68
CA GLU A 99 -3.18 4.23 -10.54
C GLU A 99 -2.91 3.58 -11.91
N TYR A 100 -1.78 3.90 -12.54
CA TYR A 100 -1.38 3.33 -13.82
C TYR A 100 -1.31 1.80 -13.77
N ALA A 101 -0.63 1.23 -12.77
CA ALA A 101 -0.53 -0.22 -12.61
C ALA A 101 -1.91 -0.85 -12.36
N THR A 102 -2.75 -0.23 -11.53
CA THR A 102 -4.10 -0.72 -11.19
C THR A 102 -5.02 -0.72 -12.42
N ARG A 103 -5.00 0.35 -13.23
CA ARG A 103 -5.78 0.45 -14.48
C ARG A 103 -5.37 -0.64 -15.47
N ASN A 104 -4.07 -0.85 -15.67
CA ASN A 104 -3.58 -1.89 -16.57
C ASN A 104 -3.85 -3.32 -16.06
N GLY A 105 -3.98 -3.51 -14.75
CA GLY A 105 -4.40 -4.78 -14.17
C GLY A 105 -5.87 -5.15 -14.44
N ASN A 106 -6.71 -4.17 -14.79
CA ASN A 106 -8.12 -4.34 -15.16
C ASN A 106 -8.90 -5.29 -14.21
N LEU A 107 -8.73 -5.07 -12.90
CA LEU A 107 -9.15 -6.01 -11.84
C LEU A 107 -10.64 -6.37 -11.91
N TYR A 108 -11.51 -5.39 -12.12
CA TYR A 108 -12.95 -5.59 -12.16
C TYR A 108 -13.37 -6.58 -13.26
N ALA A 109 -12.84 -6.41 -14.47
CA ALA A 109 -13.15 -7.31 -15.58
C ALA A 109 -12.43 -8.66 -15.42
N ARG A 110 -11.14 -8.65 -15.01
CA ARG A 110 -10.31 -9.85 -14.87
C ARG A 110 -10.87 -10.83 -13.83
N TYR A 111 -11.36 -10.32 -12.71
CA TYR A 111 -11.86 -11.13 -11.59
C TYR A 111 -13.38 -11.20 -11.51
N ASN A 112 -14.10 -10.49 -12.40
CA ASN A 112 -15.56 -10.37 -12.38
C ASN A 112 -16.09 -9.95 -10.99
N VAL A 113 -15.53 -8.85 -10.47
CA VAL A 113 -15.92 -8.25 -9.19
C VAL A 113 -16.29 -6.79 -9.39
N ASP A 114 -17.14 -6.25 -8.52
CA ASP A 114 -17.44 -4.82 -8.47
C ASP A 114 -16.74 -4.09 -7.31
N LYS A 115 -16.15 -4.85 -6.37
CA LYS A 115 -15.40 -4.34 -5.23
C LYS A 115 -14.16 -5.18 -4.97
N PHE A 116 -13.10 -4.52 -4.54
CA PHE A 116 -11.89 -5.13 -3.96
C PHE A 116 -11.33 -4.19 -2.91
N PHE A 117 -10.42 -4.62 -2.06
CA PHE A 117 -9.67 -3.69 -1.22
C PHE A 117 -8.17 -3.75 -1.48
N ALA A 118 -7.52 -2.61 -1.35
CA ALA A 118 -6.12 -2.43 -1.67
C ALA A 118 -5.29 -1.82 -0.56
N GLY A 119 -4.01 -2.17 -0.53
CA GLY A 119 -3.03 -1.60 0.38
C GLY A 119 -2.46 -0.29 -0.15
N PHE A 120 -2.48 0.74 0.70
CA PHE A 120 -1.88 2.05 0.45
C PHE A 120 -0.63 2.29 1.30
N ALA A 121 -0.39 1.47 2.32
CA ALA A 121 0.88 1.34 3.00
C ALA A 121 0.98 -0.01 3.71
N LEU A 122 2.17 -0.61 3.74
CA LEU A 122 2.49 -1.79 4.54
C LEU A 122 3.81 -1.54 5.25
N LEU A 123 3.76 -1.42 6.56
CA LEU A 123 4.91 -1.13 7.41
C LEU A 123 5.11 -2.26 8.43
N VAL A 124 6.35 -2.71 8.56
CA VAL A 124 6.85 -3.37 9.76
C VAL A 124 7.92 -2.45 10.35
N VAL A 125 7.74 -2.05 11.61
CA VAL A 125 8.65 -1.15 12.32
C VAL A 125 10.07 -1.74 12.29
N PRO A 126 11.12 -0.95 12.01
CA PRO A 126 12.46 -1.47 11.68
C PRO A 126 13.01 -2.54 12.62
N LYS A 127 12.86 -2.37 13.94
CA LYS A 127 13.36 -3.32 14.95
C LYS A 127 12.65 -4.68 14.97
N TYR A 128 11.52 -4.82 14.27
CA TYR A 128 10.73 -6.05 14.16
C TYR A 128 10.77 -6.68 12.76
N ARG A 129 11.63 -6.17 11.86
CA ARG A 129 11.82 -6.75 10.52
C ARG A 129 12.49 -8.12 10.58
N ALA A 130 12.48 -8.83 9.46
CA ALA A 130 12.98 -10.21 9.32
C ALA A 130 12.24 -11.28 10.15
N LEU A 131 11.15 -10.93 10.84
CA LEU A 131 10.29 -11.85 11.59
C LEU A 131 9.07 -12.35 10.79
N ARG A 132 9.08 -12.18 9.46
CA ARG A 132 7.95 -12.50 8.54
C ARG A 132 6.61 -11.83 8.88
N LEU A 133 6.59 -10.80 9.72
CA LEU A 133 5.35 -10.10 10.11
C LEU A 133 4.56 -9.51 8.94
N ALA A 134 5.24 -9.02 7.90
CA ALA A 134 4.56 -8.53 6.70
C ALA A 134 3.69 -9.61 6.02
N GLU A 135 4.15 -10.87 6.02
CA GLU A 135 3.39 -11.99 5.48
C GLU A 135 2.15 -12.29 6.33
N GLU A 136 2.29 -12.29 7.65
CA GLU A 136 1.17 -12.54 8.57
C GLU A 136 0.12 -11.42 8.53
N ILE A 137 0.56 -10.16 8.37
CA ILE A 137 -0.35 -9.02 8.15
C ILE A 137 -1.11 -9.18 6.82
N LEU A 138 -0.46 -9.63 5.75
CA LEU A 138 -1.12 -9.87 4.48
C LEU A 138 -2.09 -11.06 4.52
N LYS A 139 -1.75 -12.15 5.23
CA LYS A 139 -2.65 -13.29 5.45
C LYS A 139 -3.93 -12.90 6.21
N ALA A 140 -3.82 -11.95 7.14
CA ALA A 140 -4.98 -11.44 7.88
C ALA A 140 -6.02 -10.71 6.99
N ARG A 141 -5.69 -10.39 5.73
CA ARG A 141 -6.66 -9.91 4.75
C ARG A 141 -7.71 -10.96 4.38
N VAL A 142 -7.42 -12.26 4.52
CA VAL A 142 -8.37 -13.35 4.23
C VAL A 142 -9.59 -13.31 5.15
N PRO A 143 -9.45 -13.39 6.49
CA PRO A 143 -10.61 -13.26 7.38
C PRO A 143 -11.27 -11.87 7.29
N LEU A 144 -10.51 -10.80 7.09
CA LEU A 144 -11.06 -9.46 6.86
C LEU A 144 -12.01 -9.43 5.65
N GLY A 145 -11.56 -9.91 4.48
CA GLY A 145 -12.35 -9.92 3.26
C GLY A 145 -13.65 -10.72 3.40
N ARG A 146 -13.58 -11.87 4.07
CA ARG A 146 -14.78 -12.65 4.40
C ARG A 146 -15.73 -11.88 5.31
N GLY A 147 -15.20 -11.18 6.32
CA GLY A 147 -15.99 -10.37 7.25
C GLY A 147 -16.74 -9.22 6.59
N ILE A 148 -16.15 -8.58 5.57
CA ILE A 148 -16.76 -7.45 4.85
C ILE A 148 -17.44 -7.85 3.52
N GLY A 149 -17.50 -9.16 3.20
CA GLY A 149 -18.12 -9.66 1.97
C GLY A 149 -17.38 -9.29 0.68
N VAL A 150 -16.06 -9.09 0.73
CA VAL A 150 -15.22 -8.76 -0.43
C VAL A 150 -14.37 -9.97 -0.82
N GLN A 151 -14.41 -10.33 -2.10
CA GLN A 151 -13.82 -11.56 -2.64
C GLN A 151 -12.40 -11.38 -3.22
N LEU A 152 -11.90 -10.15 -3.27
CA LEU A 152 -10.62 -9.82 -3.88
C LEU A 152 -9.86 -8.79 -3.04
N THR A 153 -8.58 -9.05 -2.82
CA THR A 153 -7.63 -8.00 -2.45
C THR A 153 -6.56 -7.87 -3.52
N SER A 154 -6.10 -6.64 -3.76
CA SER A 154 -5.06 -6.35 -4.74
C SER A 154 -4.17 -5.22 -4.24
N THR A 155 -2.87 -5.23 -4.52
CA THR A 155 -1.95 -4.17 -4.07
C THR A 155 -0.79 -4.02 -5.03
N VAL A 156 -0.38 -2.77 -5.26
CA VAL A 156 0.87 -2.47 -5.97
C VAL A 156 2.02 -2.61 -4.96
N PHE A 157 2.79 -3.68 -5.07
CA PHE A 157 3.98 -3.94 -4.26
C PHE A 157 5.22 -3.42 -4.97
N THR A 158 5.97 -2.57 -4.28
CA THR A 158 6.94 -1.67 -4.92
C THR A 158 8.38 -2.08 -4.69
N ASN A 159 8.65 -3.07 -3.84
CA ASN A 159 9.99 -3.64 -3.65
C ASN A 159 9.97 -5.16 -3.58
N LYS A 160 11.13 -5.77 -3.84
CA LYS A 160 11.33 -7.22 -3.78
C LYS A 160 10.89 -7.88 -2.46
N PHE A 161 11.02 -7.19 -1.33
CA PHE A 161 10.69 -7.75 -0.02
C PHE A 161 9.18 -7.88 0.19
N SER A 162 8.43 -6.84 -0.13
CA SER A 162 6.97 -6.80 -0.06
C SER A 162 6.34 -7.71 -1.12
N GLN A 163 6.91 -7.77 -2.33
CA GLN A 163 6.51 -8.72 -3.37
C GLN A 163 6.70 -10.17 -2.91
N ALA A 164 7.84 -10.49 -2.30
CA ALA A 164 8.09 -11.84 -1.79
C ALA A 164 7.17 -12.19 -0.60
N ALA A 165 6.87 -11.24 0.27
CA ALA A 165 5.89 -11.44 1.35
C ALA A 165 4.47 -11.68 0.81
N ALA A 166 4.06 -10.93 -0.21
CA ALA A 166 2.78 -11.10 -0.88
C ALA A 166 2.67 -12.48 -1.56
N ALA A 167 3.70 -12.89 -2.31
CA ALA A 167 3.73 -14.21 -2.92
C ALA A 167 3.58 -15.34 -1.89
N ARG A 168 4.30 -15.27 -0.75
CA ARG A 168 4.16 -16.25 0.35
C ARG A 168 2.80 -16.20 1.04
N ALA A 169 2.14 -15.05 1.04
CA ALA A 169 0.78 -14.90 1.56
C ALA A 169 -0.30 -15.41 0.58
N GLY A 170 0.06 -15.78 -0.66
CA GLY A 170 -0.87 -16.32 -1.66
C GLY A 170 -1.30 -15.31 -2.74
N PHE A 171 -0.65 -14.16 -2.84
CA PHE A 171 -0.89 -13.22 -3.93
C PHE A 171 -0.20 -13.67 -5.23
N GLU A 172 -0.89 -13.47 -6.34
CA GLU A 172 -0.39 -13.74 -7.69
C GLU A 172 -0.16 -12.44 -8.46
N GLU A 173 0.83 -12.42 -9.34
CA GLU A 173 1.10 -11.27 -10.20
C GLU A 173 -0.05 -11.05 -11.19
N THR A 174 -0.60 -9.84 -11.19
CA THR A 174 -1.70 -9.44 -12.09
C THR A 174 -1.22 -8.50 -13.17
N TYR A 175 -0.36 -7.55 -12.82
CA TYR A 175 0.32 -6.66 -13.75
C TYR A 175 1.71 -6.31 -13.22
N VAL A 176 2.70 -6.30 -14.10
CA VAL A 176 4.10 -6.01 -13.77
C VAL A 176 4.60 -4.94 -14.73
N ILE A 177 5.29 -3.94 -14.19
CA ILE A 177 5.96 -2.92 -15.00
C ILE A 177 7.26 -2.51 -14.31
N SER A 178 8.31 -2.30 -15.11
CA SER A 178 9.59 -1.84 -14.58
C SER A 178 9.55 -0.34 -14.24
N TYR A 179 10.43 0.10 -13.35
CA TYR A 179 10.60 1.54 -13.09
C TYR A 179 11.09 2.31 -14.33
N GLU A 180 11.83 1.65 -15.22
CA GLU A 180 12.28 2.24 -16.48
C GLU A 180 11.12 2.39 -17.49
N ASP A 181 10.23 1.41 -17.56
CA ASP A 181 9.03 1.49 -18.40
C ASP A 181 8.06 2.54 -17.86
N LEU A 182 7.92 2.71 -16.53
CA LEU A 182 7.15 3.83 -15.96
C LEU A 182 7.66 5.19 -16.45
N ARG A 183 8.97 5.33 -16.64
CA ARG A 183 9.64 6.54 -17.10
C ARG A 183 9.49 6.76 -18.61
N THR A 184 9.52 5.71 -19.40
CA THR A 184 9.66 5.79 -20.87
C THR A 184 8.35 5.56 -21.61
N THR A 185 7.71 4.42 -21.38
CA THR A 185 6.52 3.95 -22.11
C THR A 185 5.22 4.11 -21.33
N GLY A 186 5.30 4.24 -20.01
CA GLY A 186 4.18 4.40 -19.08
C GLY A 186 3.81 5.87 -18.84
N PRO A 187 3.47 6.26 -17.61
CA PRO A 187 2.98 7.60 -17.28
C PRO A 187 4.06 8.70 -17.30
N ARG A 188 5.28 8.40 -17.78
CA ARG A 188 6.45 9.30 -17.81
C ARG A 188 6.85 9.80 -16.43
N ILE A 189 6.88 8.88 -15.45
CA ILE A 189 7.27 9.17 -14.07
C ILE A 189 8.62 8.53 -13.80
N ALA A 190 9.57 9.33 -13.31
CA ALA A 190 10.89 8.86 -12.94
C ALA A 190 11.01 8.71 -11.41
N PHE A 191 11.65 7.62 -10.98
CA PHE A 191 12.06 7.38 -9.60
C PHE A 191 13.58 7.17 -9.55
N PRO A 192 14.37 8.26 -9.47
CA PRO A 192 15.83 8.17 -9.52
C PRO A 192 16.41 7.37 -8.35
N GLY A 193 17.43 6.55 -8.62
CA GLY A 193 18.13 5.78 -7.58
C GLY A 193 17.30 4.66 -6.94
N VAL A 194 16.19 4.27 -7.56
CA VAL A 194 15.36 3.16 -7.08
C VAL A 194 16.15 1.84 -7.11
N GLU A 195 16.14 1.11 -6.00
CA GLU A 195 16.98 -0.09 -5.79
C GLU A 195 16.30 -1.40 -6.24
N THR A 196 15.12 -1.30 -6.82
CA THR A 196 14.30 -2.45 -7.26
C THR A 196 13.81 -2.22 -8.67
N GLU A 197 13.65 -3.30 -9.43
CA GLU A 197 13.44 -3.23 -10.87
C GLU A 197 11.97 -3.01 -11.25
N PHE A 198 11.05 -3.65 -10.52
CA PHE A 198 9.62 -3.69 -10.86
C PHE A 198 8.73 -3.17 -9.73
N ILE A 199 7.63 -2.53 -10.13
CA ILE A 199 6.40 -2.52 -9.34
C ILE A 199 5.50 -3.65 -9.84
N LYS A 200 4.78 -4.30 -8.91
CA LYS A 200 3.90 -5.43 -9.22
C LYS A 200 2.54 -5.20 -8.60
N LEU A 201 1.52 -5.05 -9.43
CA LEU A 201 0.14 -5.24 -8.98
C LEU A 201 -0.05 -6.74 -8.77
N MET A 202 -0.25 -7.15 -7.52
CA MET A 202 -0.52 -8.54 -7.17
C MET A 202 -1.90 -8.65 -6.53
N SER A 203 -2.62 -9.74 -6.82
CA SER A 203 -3.98 -9.95 -6.36
C SER A 203 -4.17 -11.33 -5.75
N MET A 204 -5.11 -11.44 -4.82
CA MET A 204 -5.47 -12.68 -4.13
C MET A 204 -6.99 -12.76 -3.99
N LYS A 205 -7.57 -13.87 -4.46
CA LYS A 205 -8.98 -14.22 -4.19
C LYS A 205 -9.11 -14.68 -2.73
N LEU A 206 -10.18 -14.28 -2.04
CA LEU A 206 -10.38 -14.46 -0.58
C LEU A 206 -11.41 -15.53 -0.22
#